data_AF-A0A0M6WKG6-F1
#
_entry.id   AF-A0A0M6WKG6-F1
#
_cell.length_a   1.000
_cell.length_b   1.000
_cell.length_c   1.000
_cell.angle_alpha   90.00
_cell.angle_beta   90.00
_cell.angle_gamma   90.00
#
_symmetry.space_group_name_H-M   'P 1'
#
loop_
_entity.id
_entity.type
_entity.pdbx_description
1 polymer ?
#
loop_
_entity_poly.entity_id
_entity_poly.type
_entity_poly.pdbx_seq_one_letter_code
_entity_poly.pdbx_strand_id
1 'polypeptide(L)'
;MQNALRDYYRAFKQRAAWVRNDLLYVNELEKYEKRLIDEWDHAFGEMQDDLAEIKSLTEEEKAKAGRKLLSDIEKKDIRIRPKCEEAFVMRGSYHMLANKLKVGWHVDFFERLKGLLCT
;
A
#
# COMPACT_ATOMS: atom_id res chain seq x y z
N MET A 1 15.50 -0.38 0.18
CA MET A 1 14.92 -1.26 -0.85
C MET A 1 14.84 -2.73 -0.46
N GLN A 2 15.89 -3.33 0.15
CA GLN A 2 15.88 -4.75 0.54
C GLN A 2 14.72 -5.15 1.47
N ASN A 3 14.31 -4.27 2.38
CA ASN A 3 13.22 -4.54 3.33
C ASN A 3 11.85 -4.65 2.65
N ALA A 4 11.52 -3.75 1.71
CA ALA A 4 10.24 -3.77 0.98
C ALA A 4 10.07 -5.07 0.17
N LEU A 5 11.12 -5.49 -0.53
CA LEU A 5 11.11 -6.74 -1.29
C LEU A 5 10.97 -7.96 -0.35
N ARG A 6 11.66 -7.94 0.80
CA ARG A 6 11.55 -8.99 1.82
C ARG A 6 10.13 -9.07 2.39
N ASP A 7 9.53 -7.94 2.72
CA ASP A 7 8.17 -7.89 3.28
C ASP A 7 7.14 -8.35 2.24
N TYR A 8 7.28 -7.95 0.97
CA TYR A 8 6.50 -8.48 -0.14
C TYR A 8 6.56 -10.01 -0.21
N TYR A 9 7.76 -10.60 -0.29
CA TYR A 9 7.90 -12.05 -0.42
C TYR A 9 7.39 -12.81 0.81
N ARG A 10 7.63 -12.29 2.02
CA ARG A 10 7.14 -12.91 3.26
C ARG A 10 5.62 -12.87 3.33
N ALA A 11 5.00 -11.73 3.04
CA ALA A 11 3.54 -11.62 3.01
C ALA A 11 2.93 -12.51 1.92
N PHE A 12 3.52 -12.54 0.73
CA PHE A 12 3.07 -13.41 -0.35
C PHE A 12 3.11 -14.88 0.05
N LYS A 13 4.24 -15.36 0.60
CA LYS A 13 4.38 -16.76 1.05
C LYS A 13 3.40 -17.09 2.17
N GLN A 14 3.24 -16.21 3.15
CA GLN A 14 2.31 -16.39 4.27
C GLN A 14 0.86 -16.48 3.77
N ARG A 15 0.43 -15.54 2.93
CA ARG A 15 -0.92 -15.51 2.37
C ARG A 15 -1.19 -16.73 1.48
N ALA A 16 -0.22 -17.16 0.70
CA ALA A 16 -0.34 -18.37 -0.11
C ALA A 16 -0.42 -19.63 0.77
N ALA A 17 0.29 -19.68 1.90
CA ALA A 17 0.17 -20.77 2.86
C ALA A 17 -1.20 -20.80 3.53
N TRP A 18 -1.78 -19.64 3.84
CA TRP A 18 -3.14 -19.58 4.38
C TRP A 18 -4.20 -20.10 3.41
N VAL A 19 -4.09 -19.73 2.13
CA VAL A 19 -5.00 -20.22 1.09
C VAL A 19 -4.84 -21.72 0.88
N ARG A 20 -3.61 -22.24 0.78
CA ARG A 20 -3.37 -23.68 0.54
C ARG A 20 -3.84 -24.59 1.67
N ASN A 21 -3.93 -24.08 2.90
CA ASN A 21 -4.29 -24.87 4.08
C ASN A 21 -5.71 -24.52 4.60
N ASP A 22 -6.53 -23.84 3.79
CA ASP A 22 -7.91 -23.42 4.15
C ASP A 22 -8.01 -22.68 5.50
N LEU A 23 -6.99 -21.86 5.82
CA LEU A 23 -6.89 -21.16 7.11
C LEU A 23 -7.66 -19.82 7.14
N LEU A 24 -8.32 -19.47 6.03
CA LEU A 24 -9.03 -18.21 5.82
C LEU A 24 -10.51 -18.46 5.61
N TYR A 25 -11.33 -17.57 6.15
CA TYR A 25 -12.73 -17.52 5.77
C TYR A 25 -12.88 -17.04 4.33
N VAL A 26 -14.01 -17.39 3.71
CA VAL A 26 -14.37 -16.90 2.37
C VAL A 26 -14.30 -15.36 2.34
N ASN A 27 -13.59 -14.84 1.35
CA ASN A 27 -13.36 -13.40 1.10
C ASN A 27 -12.62 -12.65 2.21
N GLU A 28 -12.00 -13.33 3.17
CA GLU A 28 -11.30 -12.66 4.27
C GLU A 28 -10.13 -11.80 3.78
N LEU A 29 -9.34 -12.29 2.82
CA LEU A 29 -8.27 -11.52 2.20
C LEU A 29 -8.79 -10.32 1.43
N GLU A 30 -9.94 -10.44 0.77
CA GLU A 30 -10.54 -9.33 0.03
C GLU A 30 -11.03 -8.23 0.97
N LYS A 31 -11.70 -8.61 2.07
CA LYS A 31 -12.12 -7.67 3.11
C LYS A 31 -10.92 -6.97 3.75
N TYR A 32 -9.84 -7.71 3.97
CA TYR A 32 -8.60 -7.15 4.47
C TYR A 32 -7.94 -6.19 3.47
N GLU A 33 -7.85 -6.57 2.19
CA GLU A 33 -7.32 -5.69 1.14
C GLU A 33 -8.14 -4.40 1.00
N LYS A 34 -9.48 -4.46 1.11
CA LYS A 34 -10.33 -3.27 1.11
C LYS A 34 -9.98 -2.32 2.24
N ARG A 35 -9.87 -2.82 3.47
CA ARG A 35 -9.44 -2.01 4.63
C ARG A 35 -8.08 -1.35 4.43
N LEU A 36 -7.13 -2.05 3.82
CA LEU A 36 -5.81 -1.48 3.51
C LEU A 36 -5.92 -0.36 2.46
N ILE A 37 -6.73 -0.56 1.41
CA ILE A 37 -6.95 0.46 0.39
C ILE A 37 -7.63 1.69 1.01
N ASP A 38 -8.66 1.51 1.83
CA ASP A 38 -9.36 2.61 2.51
C ASP A 38 -8.39 3.43 3.37
N GLU A 39 -7.53 2.76 4.14
CA GLU A 39 -6.52 3.42 5.00
C GLU A 39 -5.41 4.12 4.21
N TRP A 40 -5.10 3.63 3.02
CA TRP A 40 -4.21 4.30 2.09
C TRP A 40 -4.89 5.52 1.46
N ASP A 41 -6.17 5.43 1.09
CA ASP A 41 -6.92 6.51 0.46
C ASP A 41 -7.00 7.75 1.36
N HIS A 42 -7.27 7.55 2.66
CA HIS A 42 -7.25 8.62 3.65
C HIS A 42 -5.86 9.29 3.75
N ALA A 43 -4.80 8.50 3.89
CA ALA A 43 -3.44 9.02 3.99
C ALA A 43 -2.96 9.68 2.68
N PHE A 44 -3.44 9.20 1.54
CA PHE A 44 -3.15 9.78 0.23
C PHE A 44 -3.88 11.13 0.06
N GLY A 45 -5.14 11.23 0.51
CA GLY A 45 -5.88 12.49 0.56
C GLY A 45 -5.19 13.54 1.42
N GLU A 46 -4.75 13.16 2.63
CA GLU A 46 -3.96 14.05 3.50
C GLU A 46 -2.68 14.54 2.80
N MET A 47 -1.97 13.65 2.09
CA MET A 47 -0.80 14.03 1.30
C MET A 47 -1.17 14.99 0.16
N GLN A 48 -2.32 14.82 -0.50
CA GLN A 48 -2.77 15.74 -1.55
C GLN A 48 -3.08 17.13 -1.00
N ASP A 49 -3.77 17.19 0.13
CA ASP A 49 -4.11 18.44 0.82
C ASP A 49 -2.84 19.20 1.25
N ASP A 50 -1.88 18.49 1.88
CA ASP A 50 -0.57 19.04 2.27
C ASP A 50 0.16 19.69 1.07
N LEU A 51 0.06 19.09 -0.11
CA LEU A 51 0.76 19.55 -1.31
C LEU A 51 -0.01 20.65 -2.06
N ALA A 52 -1.34 20.73 -1.91
CA ALA A 52 -2.16 21.74 -2.58
C ALA A 52 -1.84 23.17 -2.13
N GLU A 53 -1.28 23.34 -0.92
CA GLU A 53 -0.86 24.64 -0.39
C GLU A 53 0.42 25.19 -1.05
N ILE A 54 1.15 24.35 -1.78
CA ILE A 54 2.45 24.70 -2.36
C ILE A 54 2.29 25.13 -3.82
N LYS A 55 2.55 26.42 -4.11
CA LYS A 55 2.33 27.03 -5.44
C LYS A 55 3.13 26.40 -6.59
N SER A 56 4.35 25.94 -6.33
CA SER A 56 5.26 25.44 -7.36
C SER A 56 5.88 24.12 -6.91
N LEU A 57 5.12 23.04 -7.06
CA LEU A 57 5.53 21.69 -6.66
C LEU A 57 6.58 21.13 -7.62
N THR A 58 7.79 20.89 -7.12
CA THR A 58 8.85 20.21 -7.85
C THR A 58 8.65 18.68 -7.84
N GLU A 59 9.20 17.98 -8.81
CA GLU A 59 9.17 16.51 -8.84
C GLU A 59 9.88 15.88 -7.62
N GLU A 60 10.91 16.54 -7.08
CA GLU A 60 11.61 16.09 -5.88
C GLU A 60 10.72 16.15 -4.63
N GLU A 61 9.92 17.21 -4.49
CA GLU A 61 8.95 17.38 -3.41
C GLU A 61 7.83 16.35 -3.50
N LYS A 62 7.30 16.09 -4.70
CA LYS A 62 6.31 15.03 -4.93
C LYS A 62 6.86 13.65 -4.56
N ALA A 63 8.08 13.36 -4.98
CA ALA A 63 8.75 12.11 -4.64
C ALA A 63 9.02 12.00 -3.13
N LYS A 64 9.34 13.11 -2.45
CA LYS A 64 9.53 13.18 -1.00
C LYS A 64 8.22 12.91 -0.25
N ALA A 65 7.12 13.52 -0.70
CA ALA A 65 5.79 13.30 -0.13
C ALA A 65 5.37 11.83 -0.28
N GLY A 66 5.58 11.23 -1.45
CA GLY A 66 5.28 9.80 -1.63
C GLY A 66 6.12 8.87 -0.77
N ARG A 67 7.40 9.20 -0.54
CA ARG A 67 8.24 8.46 0.44
C ARG A 67 7.72 8.61 1.86
N LYS A 68 7.25 9.81 2.25
CA LYS A 68 6.63 10.06 3.56
C LYS A 68 5.37 9.22 3.73
N LEU A 69 4.46 9.23 2.74
CA LEU A 69 3.24 8.42 2.72
C LEU A 69 3.54 6.93 2.94
N LEU A 70 4.50 6.36 2.17
CA LEU A 70 4.91 4.97 2.36
C LEU A 70 5.43 4.72 3.78
N SER A 71 6.29 5.61 4.30
CA SER A 71 6.85 5.47 5.65
C SER A 71 5.78 5.51 6.73
N ASP A 72 4.76 6.36 6.59
CA ASP A 72 3.69 6.50 7.57
C ASP A 72 2.74 5.30 7.55
N ILE A 73 2.43 4.79 6.36
CA ILE A 73 1.69 3.53 6.20
C ILE A 73 2.46 2.34 6.80
N GLU A 74 3.78 2.25 6.62
CA GLU A 74 4.60 1.16 7.18
C GLU A 74 4.66 1.14 8.72
N LYS A 75 4.32 2.26 9.38
CA LYS A 75 4.22 2.40 10.84
C LYS A 75 2.85 2.03 11.40
N LYS A 76 1.81 1.90 10.56
CA LYS A 76 0.47 1.48 11.00
C LYS A 76 0.47 0.02 11.48
N ASP A 77 -0.58 -0.36 12.20
CA ASP A 77 -0.80 -1.72 12.68
C ASP A 77 -2.18 -2.24 12.25
N ILE A 78 -2.36 -2.40 10.93
CA ILE A 78 -3.61 -2.88 10.34
C ILE A 78 -3.49 -4.38 10.12
N ARG A 79 -4.06 -5.16 11.04
CA ARG A 79 -3.98 -6.62 11.01
C ARG A 79 -5.17 -7.24 10.30
N ILE A 80 -4.93 -8.36 9.59
CA ILE A 80 -6.00 -9.20 9.05
C ILE A 80 -6.84 -9.82 10.16
N ARG A 81 -6.20 -10.27 11.24
CA ARG A 81 -6.80 -10.76 12.48
C ARG A 81 -6.01 -10.22 13.67
N PRO A 82 -6.63 -10.00 14.84
CA PRO A 82 -5.92 -9.50 16.02
C PRO A 82 -4.66 -10.30 16.39
N LYS A 83 -4.71 -11.63 16.21
CA LYS A 83 -3.60 -12.56 16.52
C LYS A 83 -2.49 -12.64 15.45
N CYS A 84 -2.65 -11.98 14.30
CA CYS A 84 -1.61 -11.92 13.28
C CYS A 84 -0.71 -10.71 13.58
N GLU A 85 0.31 -10.93 14.40
CA GLU A 85 1.22 -9.88 14.90
C GLU A 85 2.38 -9.60 13.94
N GLU A 86 2.48 -10.38 12.87
CA GLU A 86 3.52 -10.25 11.86
C GLU A 86 3.33 -8.99 11.01
N ALA A 87 3.93 -7.87 11.41
CA ALA A 87 3.86 -6.59 10.70
C ALA A 87 4.23 -6.67 9.21
N PHE A 88 5.08 -7.64 8.81
CA PHE A 88 5.43 -7.86 7.41
C PHE A 88 4.20 -8.23 6.55
N VAL A 89 3.14 -8.80 7.14
CA VAL A 89 1.90 -9.14 6.44
C VAL A 89 1.23 -7.87 5.92
N MET A 90 1.13 -6.83 6.76
CA MET A 90 0.57 -5.54 6.37
C MET A 90 1.45 -4.86 5.32
N ARG A 91 2.74 -4.66 5.62
CA ARG A 91 3.69 -3.97 4.73
C ARG A 91 3.78 -4.64 3.37
N GLY A 92 3.95 -5.96 3.36
CA GLY A 92 4.00 -6.74 2.13
C GLY A 92 2.67 -6.74 1.36
N SER A 93 1.52 -6.69 2.05
CA SER A 93 0.21 -6.58 1.38
C SER A 93 0.06 -5.24 0.64
N TYR A 94 0.57 -4.13 1.20
CA TYR A 94 0.61 -2.86 0.47
C TYR A 94 1.48 -2.94 -0.79
N HIS A 95 2.65 -3.60 -0.72
CA HIS A 95 3.47 -3.82 -1.91
C HIS A 95 2.76 -4.71 -2.95
N MET A 96 2.01 -5.73 -2.51
CA MET A 96 1.19 -6.55 -3.40
C MET A 96 0.06 -5.74 -4.05
N LEU A 97 -0.60 -4.85 -3.31
CA LEU A 97 -1.62 -3.94 -3.84
C LEU A 97 -1.03 -2.95 -4.85
N ALA A 98 0.16 -2.42 -4.58
CA ALA A 98 0.86 -1.53 -5.50
C ALA A 98 1.23 -2.25 -6.80
N ASN A 99 1.69 -3.51 -6.71
CA ASN A 99 1.97 -4.34 -7.89
C ASN A 99 0.72 -4.66 -8.71
N LYS A 100 -0.46 -4.70 -8.06
CA LYS A 100 -1.78 -4.82 -8.72
C LYS A 100 -2.33 -3.47 -9.20
N LEU A 101 -1.57 -2.38 -9.09
CA LEU A 101 -1.96 -1.01 -9.45
C LEU A 101 -3.21 -0.51 -8.70
N LYS A 102 -3.52 -1.08 -7.53
CA LYS A 102 -4.64 -0.66 -6.68
C LYS A 102 -4.31 0.50 -5.76
N VAL A 103 -3.03 0.69 -5.44
CA VAL A 103 -2.50 1.78 -4.62
C VAL A 103 -1.20 2.30 -5.24
N GLY A 104 -0.85 3.55 -4.93
CA GLY A 104 0.40 4.16 -5.38
C GLY A 104 0.90 5.21 -4.41
N TRP A 105 2.19 5.53 -4.50
CA TRP A 105 2.83 6.40 -3.51
C TRP A 105 3.01 7.83 -4.01
N HIS A 106 3.12 8.03 -5.32
CA HIS A 106 3.32 9.35 -5.91
C HIS A 106 1.99 10.10 -6.03
N VAL A 107 1.97 11.41 -5.78
CA VAL A 107 0.73 12.22 -5.88
C VAL A 107 0.10 12.14 -7.28
N ASP A 108 0.93 12.17 -8.33
CA ASP A 108 0.47 11.98 -9.72
C ASP A 108 0.25 10.51 -10.12
N PHE A 109 0.13 9.57 -9.17
CA PHE A 109 0.07 8.13 -9.48
C PHE A 109 -1.01 7.78 -10.51
N PHE A 110 -2.24 8.25 -10.30
CA PHE A 110 -3.36 7.96 -11.21
C PHE A 110 -3.15 8.57 -12.60
N GLU A 111 -2.61 9.79 -12.68
CA GLU A 111 -2.33 10.44 -13.96
C GLU A 111 -1.23 9.71 -14.73
N ARG A 112 -0.17 9.30 -14.04
CA ARG A 112 0.90 8.47 -14.63
C ARG A 112 0.38 7.11 -15.08
N LEU A 113 -0.50 6.50 -14.28
CA LEU A 113 -1.12 5.21 -14.62
C LEU A 113 -2.01 5.32 -15.86
N LYS A 114 -2.86 6.36 -15.95
CA LYS A 114 -3.68 6.64 -17.15
C LYS A 114 -2.80 6.82 -18.38
N GLY A 115 -1.70 7.57 -18.27
CA GLY A 115 -0.75 7.78 -19.37
C GLY A 115 -0.12 6.49 -19.91
N LEU A 116 0.08 5.47 -19.06
CA LEU A 116 0.64 4.18 -19.46
C LEU A 116 -0.38 3.20 -20.03
N LEU A 117 -1.66 3.35 -19.68
CA LEU A 117 -2.74 2.47 -20.17
C LEU A 117 -3.37 2.96 -21.47
N CYS A 118 -3.20 4.25 -21.80
CA CYS A 118 -3.70 4.86 -23.03
C CYS A 118 -2.69 4.79 -24.21
N THR A 119 -1.54 4.17 -24.02
CA THR A 119 -0.56 3.81 -25.07
C THR A 119 -0.69 2.36 -25.47
#